data_AF-A0A2I2G0H3-F1
#
_entry.id   AF-A0A2I2G0H3-F1
#
_cell.length_a   1.000
_cell.length_b   1.000
_cell.length_c   1.000
_cell.angle_alpha   90.00
_cell.angle_beta   90.00
_cell.angle_gamma   90.00
#
_symmetry.space_group_name_H-M   'P 1'
#
loop_
_entity.id
_entity.type
_entity.pdbx_description
1 polymer ?
#
loop_
_entity_poly.entity_id
_entity_poly.type
_entity_poly.pdbx_seq_one_letter_code
_entity_poly.pdbx_strand_id
1 'polypeptide(L)'
;MAPLDPMRSSNTYMDIVSIAHEIEDISASTSEGHVNGVWQAILDWVFPSTEGYITRAQAQHTAWGGRRGFSDFHTFEWDDTTKQRIFFLVTQCKPQRKEGQDSAWQDGANQLGGYLRMQHGTRPTNERRDVYLGYR
;
A
#
# COMPACT_ATOMS: atom_id res chain seq x y z
N MET A 1 -15.18 -19.46 -25.69
CA MET A 1 -15.38 -19.79 -24.27
C MET A 1 -14.01 -20.20 -23.75
N ALA A 2 -13.29 -19.31 -23.07
CA ALA A 2 -11.98 -19.62 -22.51
C ALA A 2 -12.17 -20.55 -21.29
N PRO A 3 -11.25 -21.50 -21.02
CA PRO A 3 -11.38 -22.36 -19.86
C PRO A 3 -11.21 -21.50 -18.59
N LEU A 4 -12.11 -21.71 -17.63
CA LEU A 4 -11.99 -21.14 -16.29
C LEU A 4 -10.75 -21.74 -15.62
N ASP A 5 -9.82 -20.87 -15.23
CA ASP A 5 -8.60 -21.22 -14.50
C ASP A 5 -8.96 -21.89 -13.15
N PRO A 6 -8.56 -23.15 -12.91
CA PRO A 6 -8.89 -23.87 -11.69
C PRO A 6 -8.12 -23.40 -10.43
N MET A 7 -7.29 -22.36 -10.48
CA MET A 7 -6.54 -21.85 -9.32
C MET A 7 -7.30 -20.88 -8.40
N ARG A 8 -8.60 -20.64 -8.58
CA ARG A 8 -9.40 -19.78 -7.67
C ARG A 8 -10.11 -20.60 -6.58
N SER A 9 -9.36 -21.26 -5.71
CA SER A 9 -9.92 -21.86 -4.48
C SER A 9 -9.14 -21.36 -3.25
N SER A 10 -9.84 -20.52 -2.47
CA SER A 10 -9.39 -19.55 -1.43
C SER A 10 -8.45 -18.45 -1.93
N ASN A 11 -8.94 -17.19 -1.85
CA ASN A 11 -8.38 -16.01 -2.50
C ASN A 11 -7.88 -14.98 -1.46
N THR A 12 -7.08 -15.38 -0.49
CA THR A 12 -6.48 -14.47 0.49
C THR A 12 -4.96 -14.60 0.47
N TYR A 13 -4.26 -13.53 0.88
CA TYR A 13 -2.79 -13.57 1.03
C TYR A 13 -2.34 -14.67 2.01
N MET A 14 -3.22 -15.12 2.90
CA MET A 14 -2.97 -16.25 3.82
C MET A 14 -2.84 -17.61 3.11
N ASP A 15 -3.30 -17.72 1.85
CA ASP A 15 -3.11 -18.94 1.06
C ASP A 15 -1.68 -19.07 0.52
N ILE A 16 -0.88 -17.99 0.60
CA ILE A 16 0.54 -18.01 0.28
C ILE A 16 1.32 -18.40 1.54
N VAL A 17 1.80 -19.65 1.56
CA VAL A 17 2.50 -20.26 2.72
C VAL A 17 3.59 -19.35 3.30
N SER A 18 4.40 -18.71 2.45
CA SER A 18 5.46 -17.81 2.92
C SER A 18 4.92 -16.54 3.59
N ILE A 19 3.81 -15.99 3.11
CA ILE A 19 3.18 -14.80 3.73
C ILE A 19 2.51 -15.21 5.04
N ALA A 20 1.82 -16.34 5.07
CA ALA A 20 1.17 -16.85 6.27
C ALA A 20 2.17 -17.07 7.41
N HIS A 21 3.30 -17.76 7.14
CA HIS A 21 4.35 -17.98 8.14
C HIS A 21 4.95 -16.66 8.65
N GLU A 22 5.22 -15.70 7.77
CA GLU A 22 5.76 -14.40 8.17
C GLU A 22 4.80 -13.60 9.06
N ILE A 23 3.48 -13.77 8.88
CA ILE A 23 2.45 -13.16 9.74
C ILE A 23 2.37 -13.87 11.09
N GLU A 24 2.42 -15.19 11.11
CA GLU A 24 2.38 -16.00 12.34
C GLU A 24 3.58 -15.74 13.25
N ASP A 25 4.73 -15.38 12.67
CA ASP A 25 5.96 -15.02 13.40
C ASP A 25 5.95 -13.58 13.97
N ILE A 26 4.93 -12.76 13.70
CA ILE A 26 4.84 -11.41 14.25
C ILE A 26 4.49 -11.45 15.75
N SER A 27 5.26 -10.70 16.53
CA SER A 27 5.10 -10.56 17.98
C SER A 27 5.29 -9.10 18.41
N ALA A 28 5.05 -8.80 19.69
CA ALA A 28 5.25 -7.47 20.25
C ALA A 28 6.72 -6.97 20.17
N SER A 29 7.69 -7.88 20.07
CA SER A 29 9.11 -7.58 19.88
C SER A 29 9.52 -7.41 18.42
N THR A 30 8.63 -7.74 17.48
CA THR A 30 8.94 -7.67 16.05
C THR A 30 9.24 -6.23 15.64
N SER A 31 10.33 -6.08 14.87
CA SER A 31 10.76 -4.77 14.38
C SER A 31 9.79 -4.24 13.33
N GLU A 32 9.76 -2.91 13.20
CA GLU A 32 8.99 -2.25 12.13
C GLU A 32 9.42 -2.70 10.74
N GLY A 33 10.72 -2.98 10.54
CA GLY A 33 11.24 -3.48 9.26
C GLY A 33 10.66 -4.85 8.87
N HIS A 34 10.42 -5.74 9.84
CA HIS A 34 9.81 -7.04 9.59
C HIS A 34 8.32 -6.90 9.25
N VAL A 35 7.57 -6.10 10.02
CA VAL A 35 6.17 -5.76 9.69
C VAL A 35 6.07 -5.14 8.28
N ASN A 36 7.01 -4.27 7.91
CA ASN A 36 7.08 -3.68 6.58
C ASN A 36 7.33 -4.75 5.51
N GLY A 37 8.20 -5.74 5.76
CA GLY A 37 8.43 -6.86 4.83
C GLY A 37 7.14 -7.64 4.52
N VAL A 38 6.34 -7.92 5.55
CA VAL A 38 5.04 -8.60 5.39
C VAL A 38 4.08 -7.75 4.56
N TRP A 39 3.97 -6.46 4.87
CA TRP A 39 3.13 -5.54 4.10
C TRP A 39 3.58 -5.41 2.65
N GLN A 40 4.89 -5.35 2.38
CA GLN A 40 5.43 -5.34 1.01
C GLN A 40 5.00 -6.60 0.25
N ALA A 41 5.14 -7.78 0.86
CA ALA A 41 4.75 -9.05 0.23
C ALA A 41 3.25 -9.12 -0.09
N ILE A 42 2.39 -8.66 0.84
CA ILE A 42 0.94 -8.58 0.62
C ILE A 42 0.64 -7.59 -0.52
N LEU A 43 1.24 -6.40 -0.50
CA LEU A 43 0.98 -5.37 -1.51
C LEU A 43 1.45 -5.81 -2.91
N ASP A 44 2.58 -6.50 -3.02
CA ASP A 44 3.06 -7.04 -4.30
C ASP A 44 2.21 -8.20 -4.82
N TRP A 45 1.55 -8.96 -3.92
CA TRP A 45 0.59 -9.98 -4.30
C TRP A 45 -0.74 -9.37 -4.78
N VAL A 46 -1.28 -8.38 -4.06
CA VAL A 46 -2.54 -7.70 -4.44
C VAL A 46 -2.36 -6.83 -5.69
N PHE A 47 -1.19 -6.21 -5.84
CA PHE A 47 -0.88 -5.26 -6.90
C PHE A 47 0.37 -5.70 -7.67
N PRO A 48 0.28 -6.80 -8.45
CA PRO A 48 1.45 -7.37 -9.10
C PRO A 48 1.94 -6.49 -10.24
N SER A 49 3.27 -6.42 -10.38
CA SER A 49 3.91 -5.66 -11.47
C SER A 49 3.63 -6.20 -12.86
N THR A 50 3.25 -7.47 -12.96
CA THR A 50 2.76 -8.08 -14.22
C THR A 50 1.45 -7.47 -14.71
N GLU A 51 0.70 -6.81 -13.82
CA GLU A 51 -0.54 -6.09 -14.14
C GLU A 51 -0.34 -4.56 -14.20
N GLY A 52 0.92 -4.09 -14.20
CA GLY A 52 1.25 -2.67 -14.33
C GLY A 52 1.26 -1.90 -13.01
N TYR A 53 1.15 -2.57 -11.87
CA TYR A 53 1.24 -1.93 -10.56
C TYR A 53 2.66 -1.95 -9.98
N ILE A 54 3.01 -0.96 -9.17
CA ILE A 54 4.29 -0.91 -8.46
C ILE A 54 4.06 -0.41 -7.04
N THR A 55 4.57 -1.15 -6.06
CA THR A 55 4.68 -0.71 -4.67
C THR A 55 6.11 -0.25 -4.40
N ARG A 56 6.28 1.00 -3.95
CA ARG A 56 7.60 1.55 -3.64
C ARG A 56 7.75 1.79 -2.14
N ALA A 57 8.73 1.15 -1.52
CA ALA A 57 9.12 1.38 -0.14
C ALA A 57 9.76 2.77 0.06
N GLN A 58 9.56 3.36 1.25
CA GLN A 58 10.15 4.64 1.66
C GLN A 58 9.92 5.76 0.63
N ALA A 59 8.69 5.88 0.13
CA ALA A 59 8.37 6.87 -0.86
C ALA A 59 8.44 8.28 -0.22
N GLN A 60 9.36 9.10 -0.72
CA GLN A 60 9.54 10.46 -0.27
C GLN A 60 8.40 11.34 -0.80
N HIS A 61 7.68 11.98 0.12
CA HIS A 61 6.71 13.02 -0.16
C HIS A 61 7.35 14.38 0.10
N THR A 62 7.30 15.26 -0.90
CA THR A 62 7.85 16.62 -0.79
C THR A 62 6.69 17.61 -0.79
N ALA A 63 6.46 18.29 0.33
CA ALA A 63 5.47 19.37 0.39
C ALA A 63 6.05 20.70 -0.10
N TRP A 64 5.16 21.59 -0.57
CA TRP A 64 5.46 23.01 -0.67
C TRP A 64 5.88 23.57 0.70
N GLY A 65 7.03 24.25 0.77
CA GLY A 65 7.61 24.76 2.01
C GLY A 65 8.71 23.89 2.64
N GLY A 66 9.19 22.85 1.96
CA GLY A 66 10.40 22.10 2.37
C GLY A 66 10.18 21.00 3.41
N ARG A 67 8.93 20.75 3.84
CA ARG A 67 8.61 19.59 4.69
C ARG A 67 8.74 18.30 3.88
N ARG A 68 9.62 17.41 4.33
CA ARG A 68 9.85 16.06 3.78
C ARG A 68 9.23 15.04 4.72
N GLY A 69 8.50 14.08 4.18
CA GLY A 69 8.04 12.91 4.91
C GLY A 69 8.22 11.65 4.06
N PHE A 70 8.31 10.51 4.71
CA PHE A 70 8.43 9.21 4.05
C PHE A 70 7.23 8.37 4.45
N SER A 71 6.43 7.95 3.47
CA SER A 71 5.48 6.87 3.73
C SER A 71 6.21 5.54 3.67
N ASP A 72 5.72 4.55 4.42
CA ASP A 72 6.33 3.21 4.38
C ASP A 72 6.19 2.63 2.98
N PHE A 73 5.00 2.74 2.37
CA PHE A 73 4.76 2.35 0.99
C PHE A 73 3.91 3.35 0.20
N HIS A 74 4.13 3.38 -1.10
CA HIS A 74 3.27 4.07 -2.05
C HIS A 74 3.06 3.18 -3.27
N THR A 75 1.82 2.74 -3.47
CA THR A 75 1.42 1.91 -4.60
C THR A 75 0.76 2.76 -5.68
N PHE A 76 1.18 2.52 -6.92
CA PHE A 76 0.69 3.22 -8.09
C PHE A 76 0.55 2.29 -9.29
N GLU A 77 -0.34 2.65 -10.21
CA GLU A 77 -0.44 2.05 -11.54
C GLU A 77 0.46 2.82 -12.50
N TRP A 78 1.17 2.11 -13.39
CA TRP A 78 1.83 2.71 -14.54
C TRP A 78 0.87 2.74 -15.74
N ASP A 79 0.39 3.92 -16.08
CA ASP A 79 -0.44 4.11 -17.27
C ASP A 79 0.44 4.20 -18.51
N ASP A 80 0.44 3.13 -19.31
CA ASP A 80 1.26 3.07 -20.52
C ASP A 80 0.77 4.00 -21.64
N THR A 81 -0.49 4.45 -21.61
CA THR A 81 -1.04 5.39 -22.59
C THR A 81 -0.51 6.80 -22.33
N THR A 82 -0.57 7.23 -21.07
CA THR A 82 -0.16 8.59 -20.68
C THR A 82 1.31 8.67 -20.27
N LYS A 83 1.99 7.52 -20.09
CA LYS A 83 3.34 7.39 -19.51
C LYS A 83 3.45 8.04 -18.14
N GLN A 84 2.39 7.96 -17.34
CA GLN A 84 2.29 8.57 -16.02
C GLN A 84 2.08 7.53 -14.92
N ARG A 85 2.46 7.92 -13.70
CA ARG A 85 2.18 7.16 -12.48
C ARG A 85 0.86 7.63 -11.89
N ILE A 86 -0.09 6.72 -11.72
CA ILE A 86 -1.36 6.99 -11.07
C ILE A 86 -1.28 6.46 -9.65
N PHE A 87 -1.00 7.36 -8.72
CA PHE A 87 -0.88 7.06 -7.31
C PHE A 87 -2.26 6.94 -6.65
N PHE A 88 -2.52 5.82 -5.97
CA PHE A 88 -3.84 5.54 -5.41
C PHE A 88 -3.84 4.97 -3.99
N LEU A 89 -2.72 4.42 -3.52
CA LEU A 89 -2.63 3.83 -2.18
C LEU A 89 -1.33 4.25 -1.50
N VAL A 90 -1.46 4.92 -0.36
CA VAL A 90 -0.35 5.18 0.56
C VAL A 90 -0.57 4.31 1.79
N THR A 91 0.43 3.51 2.13
CA THR A 91 0.37 2.60 3.29
C THR A 91 1.36 3.09 4.34
N GLN A 92 0.88 3.21 5.57
CA GLN A 92 1.70 3.49 6.74
C GLN A 92 1.50 2.34 7.74
N CYS A 93 2.59 1.69 8.08
CA CYS A 93 2.66 0.61 9.03
C CYS A 93 2.97 1.16 10.42
N LYS A 94 2.60 0.40 11.46
CA LYS A 94 3.01 0.64 12.84
C LYS A 94 3.43 -0.70 13.45
N PRO A 95 4.43 -0.71 14.34
CA PRO A 95 4.85 -1.94 15.02
C PRO A 95 3.74 -2.46 15.94
N GLN A 96 3.62 -3.78 16.09
CA GLN A 96 2.50 -4.41 16.80
C GLN A 96 2.35 -3.95 18.27
N ARG A 97 3.46 -3.60 18.95
CA ARG A 97 3.41 -3.00 20.30
C ARG A 97 2.57 -1.71 20.41
N LYS A 98 2.20 -1.09 19.28
CA LYS A 98 1.36 0.10 19.19
C LYS A 98 -0.09 -0.20 18.82
N GLU A 99 -0.48 -1.46 18.62
CA GLU A 99 -1.81 -1.87 18.16
C GLU A 99 -2.96 -1.32 19.05
N GLY A 100 -2.73 -1.17 20.36
CA GLY A 100 -3.69 -0.57 21.29
C GLY A 100 -3.42 0.89 21.69
N GLN A 101 -2.50 1.60 21.01
CA GLN A 101 -2.16 2.99 21.34
C GLN A 101 -2.90 3.94 20.41
N ASP A 102 -4.06 4.44 20.83
CA ASP A 102 -4.89 5.36 20.03
C ASP A 102 -4.10 6.56 19.50
N SER A 103 -3.18 7.10 20.29
CA SER A 103 -2.30 8.20 19.88
C SER A 103 -1.41 7.85 18.69
N ALA A 104 -0.88 6.62 18.63
CA ALA A 104 -0.05 6.16 17.51
C ALA A 104 -0.84 6.03 16.21
N TRP A 105 -2.10 5.59 16.30
CA TRP A 105 -3.01 5.50 15.18
C TRP A 105 -3.49 6.88 14.71
N GLN A 106 -3.79 7.78 15.65
CA GLN A 106 -4.13 9.16 15.35
C GLN A 106 -2.97 9.89 14.64
N ASP A 107 -1.73 9.69 15.10
CA ASP A 107 -0.54 10.21 14.45
C ASP A 107 -0.36 9.62 13.05
N GLY A 108 -0.60 8.32 12.88
CA GLY A 108 -0.59 7.66 11.57
C GLY A 108 -1.63 8.24 10.60
N ALA A 109 -2.86 8.47 11.07
CA ALA A 109 -3.91 9.10 10.29
C ALA A 109 -3.56 10.55 9.90
N ASN A 110 -2.96 11.31 10.83
CA ASN A 110 -2.48 12.67 10.57
C ASN A 110 -1.37 12.69 9.51
N GLN A 111 -0.42 11.74 9.59
CA GLN A 111 0.65 11.56 8.60
C GLN A 111 0.07 11.25 7.22
N LEU A 112 -0.85 10.29 7.14
CA LEU A 112 -1.51 9.90 5.89
C LEU A 112 -2.28 11.08 5.27
N GLY A 113 -3.02 11.85 6.08
CA GLY A 113 -3.68 13.06 5.63
C GLY A 113 -2.72 14.15 5.15
N GLY A 114 -1.48 14.17 5.64
CA GLY A 114 -0.40 14.99 5.11
C GLY A 114 0.03 14.54 3.71
N TYR A 115 0.30 13.25 3.53
CA TYR A 115 0.73 12.67 2.25
C TYR A 115 -0.32 12.84 1.16
N LEU A 116 -1.60 12.60 1.47
CA LEU A 116 -2.69 12.80 0.51
C LEU A 116 -2.77 14.26 0.04
N ARG A 117 -2.52 15.23 0.93
CA ARG A 117 -2.46 16.65 0.58
C ARG A 117 -1.25 16.99 -0.28
N MET A 118 -0.10 16.39 -0.03
CA MET A 118 1.09 16.57 -0.87
C MET A 118 0.90 15.97 -2.26
N GLN A 119 0.22 14.82 -2.35
CA GLN A 119 0.03 14.07 -3.58
C GLN A 119 -1.06 14.66 -4.49
N HIS A 120 -2.19 15.09 -3.92
CA HIS A 120 -3.35 15.57 -4.69
C HIS A 120 -3.55 17.08 -4.61
N GLY A 121 -2.79 17.81 -3.78
CA GLY A 121 -2.99 19.23 -3.56
C GLY A 121 -4.41 19.53 -3.08
N THR A 122 -5.12 20.42 -3.78
CA THR A 122 -6.52 20.80 -3.54
C THR A 122 -7.52 20.00 -4.36
N ARG A 123 -7.10 18.97 -5.10
CA ARG A 123 -7.99 18.24 -6.03
C ARG A 123 -9.10 17.49 -5.27
N PRO A 124 -10.38 17.80 -5.56
CA PRO A 124 -11.53 17.13 -4.98
C PRO A 124 -11.50 15.62 -5.20
N THR A 125 -12.03 14.84 -4.25
CA THR A 125 -12.01 13.36 -4.33
C THR A 125 -12.70 12.81 -5.58
N ASN A 126 -13.80 13.43 -6.00
CA ASN A 126 -14.58 13.07 -7.20
C ASN A 126 -13.90 13.44 -8.52
N GLU A 127 -12.80 14.20 -8.50
CA GLU A 127 -11.98 14.52 -9.67
C GLU A 127 -10.72 13.65 -9.75
N ARG A 128 -10.57 12.69 -8.84
CA ARG A 128 -9.47 11.72 -8.85
C ARG A 128 -9.85 10.57 -9.77
N ARG A 129 -8.86 10.04 -10.49
CA ARG A 129 -9.06 8.93 -11.41
C ARG A 129 -9.28 7.65 -10.61
N ASP A 130 -10.34 6.92 -10.95
CA ASP A 130 -10.57 5.59 -10.39
C ASP A 130 -9.50 4.63 -10.90
N VAL A 131 -8.90 3.87 -9.98
CA VAL A 131 -7.81 2.92 -10.27
C VAL A 131 -8.31 1.46 -10.24
N TYR A 132 -9.63 1.26 -10.11
CA TYR A 132 -10.28 -0.05 -9.91
C TYR A 132 -11.51 -0.29 -10.81
N LEU A 133 -11.47 0.10 -12.08
CA LEU A 133 -12.59 -0.15 -13.02
C LEU A 133 -12.26 -1.24 -14.08
N GLY A 134 -11.44 -2.23 -13.72
CA GLY A 134 -10.88 -3.20 -14.69
C GLY A 134 -11.25 -4.67 -14.52
N TYR A 135 -11.86 -5.12 -13.42
CA TYR A 135 -12.25 -6.53 -13.27
C TYR A 135 -13.66 -6.76 -13.86
N ARG A 136 -13.72 -7.19 -15.13
CA ARG A 136 -14.85 -7.92 -15.72
C ARG A 136 -14.37 -9.27 -16.25
#